data_AF-A0A091SH53-F1
#
_entry.id   AF-A0A091SH53-F1
#
_cell.length_a   1.000
_cell.length_b   1.000
_cell.length_c   1.000
_cell.angle_alpha   90.00
_cell.angle_beta   90.00
_cell.angle_gamma   90.00
#
_symmetry.space_group_name_H-M   'P 1'
#
loop_
_entity.id
_entity.type
_entity.pdbx_description
1 polymer ?
#
loop_
_entity_poly.entity_id
_entity_poly.type
_entity_poly.pdbx_seq_one_letter_code
_entity_poly.pdbx_strand_id
1 'polypeptide(L)'
;RALCEKINSCIRISSRTPSHGPEGLTPRGGLTPKPVVGTTPGRTPLRDKLNINPEEGMADYSDPSYVKQMERESREHLRLGLMALPAPKNDFEIVLPENAEKELEEHEVDEAFVEDSADIDARKQALREAERAKELKRMHKAVQKNLPRPSEVNETILRPLNVEPPLTDLQKSEELIKKEMITMLHFDLLHHPFGEQPSGKKGKGPGFGSNNAEHMAYLEQNPYEKFSKEELKKAQDLLAQEMEVVKQGMGHGELSSEAYNQVWEECYSQVLYLPGQSRYTRANLASKKDRIESLEKRLEINRGHMTTEAKRAAKMEKKLKILLGGYQSRAMGLIKQLNDLWDQIEQAHLELRTFEELKKHEDAAIPRRLECLKEDVQRQQEREKELQQRFADFMLDKETFQAKY
;
A
#
# COMPACT_ATOMS: atom_id res chain seq x y z
N ARG A 1 -45.22 -0.47 -44.56
CA ARG A 1 -45.67 -0.56 -43.15
C ARG A 1 -44.59 0.15 -42.32
N ALA A 2 -44.60 1.50 -42.34
CA ALA A 2 -45.24 2.37 -41.33
C ALA A 2 -44.58 2.14 -39.96
N LEU A 3 -43.62 2.93 -39.46
CA LEU A 3 -43.49 4.40 -39.36
C LEU A 3 -44.56 5.01 -38.42
N CYS A 4 -44.11 5.39 -37.23
CA CYS A 4 -44.63 6.39 -36.29
C CYS A 4 -43.49 6.61 -35.29
N GLU A 5 -42.73 7.69 -35.17
CA GLU A 5 -42.87 9.11 -35.50
C GLU A 5 -44.12 9.81 -34.94
N LYS A 6 -43.83 10.98 -34.34
CA LYS A 6 -44.70 12.13 -34.02
C LYS A 6 -45.22 12.19 -32.56
N ILE A 7 -45.14 13.31 -31.85
CA ILE A 7 -44.91 14.71 -32.27
C ILE A 7 -44.63 15.62 -31.06
N ASN A 8 -43.73 16.60 -31.28
CA ASN A 8 -43.71 18.03 -30.88
C ASN A 8 -44.33 18.47 -29.52
N SER A 9 -43.76 19.44 -28.80
CA SER A 9 -43.47 20.77 -29.36
C SER A 9 -42.50 21.63 -28.55
N CYS A 10 -41.67 22.34 -29.33
CA CYS A 10 -40.91 23.56 -29.05
C CYS A 10 -41.63 24.61 -28.18
N ILE A 11 -40.86 25.43 -27.46
CA ILE A 11 -40.60 26.85 -27.81
C ILE A 11 -39.51 27.44 -26.90
N ARG A 12 -38.72 28.33 -27.50
CA ARG A 12 -37.52 29.02 -27.03
C ARG A 12 -37.85 30.26 -26.17
N ILE A 13 -36.81 30.78 -25.49
CA ILE A 13 -36.31 32.19 -25.43
C ILE A 13 -35.99 32.69 -23.99
N SER A 14 -34.67 32.85 -23.77
CA SER A 14 -33.91 34.00 -23.23
C SER A 14 -34.29 34.77 -21.96
N SER A 15 -33.25 34.92 -21.12
CA SER A 15 -32.82 36.11 -20.34
C SER A 15 -33.63 36.64 -19.15
N ARG A 16 -33.00 36.64 -17.96
CA ARG A 16 -32.60 37.86 -17.20
C ARG A 16 -32.06 37.52 -15.79
N THR A 17 -30.90 38.08 -15.45
CA THR A 17 -30.47 38.50 -14.09
C THR A 17 -31.07 39.88 -13.76
N PRO A 18 -31.29 40.22 -12.48
CA PRO A 18 -30.37 41.09 -11.70
C PRO A 18 -30.28 40.67 -10.20
N SER A 19 -29.15 40.78 -9.49
CA SER A 19 -28.48 41.94 -8.83
C SER A 19 -29.21 42.57 -7.62
N HIS A 20 -28.40 42.85 -6.57
CA HIS A 20 -28.65 43.53 -5.26
C HIS A 20 -29.47 42.75 -4.21
N GLY A 21 -29.17 42.73 -2.90
CA GLY A 21 -28.32 43.51 -1.99
C GLY A 21 -28.63 43.08 -0.53
N PRO A 22 -28.00 43.67 0.52
CA PRO A 22 -27.62 43.00 1.79
C PRO A 22 -28.50 43.33 3.02
N GLU A 23 -28.01 42.96 4.22
CA GLU A 23 -28.55 43.16 5.59
C GLU A 23 -29.53 42.05 6.02
N GLY A 24 -29.44 41.42 7.19
CA GLY A 24 -28.84 41.70 8.49
C GLY A 24 -29.83 41.14 9.54
N LEU A 25 -29.35 40.63 10.68
CA LEU A 25 -30.05 40.45 11.99
C LEU A 25 -29.72 39.11 12.68
N THR A 26 -28.99 39.22 13.80
CA THR A 26 -28.99 38.26 14.92
C THR A 26 -30.32 38.32 15.68
N PRO A 27 -30.70 37.25 16.41
CA PRO A 27 -30.67 37.37 17.88
C PRO A 27 -30.26 36.11 18.69
N ARG A 28 -29.88 36.39 19.94
CA ARG A 28 -29.42 35.56 21.08
C ARG A 28 -30.38 34.46 21.57
N GLY A 29 -29.81 33.41 22.18
CA GLY A 29 -30.14 33.01 23.58
C GLY A 29 -30.43 31.52 23.88
N GLY A 30 -29.76 30.95 24.91
CA GLY A 30 -30.22 29.78 25.70
C GLY A 30 -29.27 28.56 25.74
N LEU A 31 -28.33 28.48 26.69
CA LEU A 31 -28.39 27.72 27.97
C LEU A 31 -27.93 26.24 27.92
N THR A 32 -26.78 25.97 28.54
CA THR A 32 -26.25 24.65 28.93
C THR A 32 -26.31 24.49 30.46
N PRO A 33 -26.55 23.28 31.02
CA PRO A 33 -26.35 22.99 32.44
C PRO A 33 -24.94 22.42 32.75
N LYS A 34 -24.41 22.76 33.93
CA LYS A 34 -23.17 22.24 34.59
C LYS A 34 -23.41 20.89 35.30
N PRO A 35 -22.36 20.15 35.73
CA PRO A 35 -21.69 20.33 37.06
C PRO A 35 -20.13 20.35 36.95
N VAL A 36 -19.29 21.09 37.71
CA VAL A 36 -19.01 21.17 39.18
C VAL A 36 -18.38 19.85 39.69
N VAL A 37 -17.23 19.72 40.39
CA VAL A 37 -16.19 20.56 41.02
C VAL A 37 -15.01 19.62 41.38
N GLY A 38 -13.77 20.12 41.52
CA GLY A 38 -12.72 19.39 42.26
C GLY A 38 -11.26 19.75 41.97
N THR A 39 -10.84 20.95 42.36
CA THR A 39 -9.45 21.39 42.61
C THR A 39 -8.79 20.52 43.72
N THR A 40 -7.48 20.23 43.81
CA THR A 40 -6.31 21.12 44.11
C THR A 40 -5.02 20.24 44.22
N PRO A 41 -3.78 20.78 44.44
CA PRO A 41 -2.65 20.58 43.53
C PRO A 41 -1.36 20.07 44.23
N GLY A 42 -0.28 19.85 43.45
CA GLY A 42 1.07 19.89 44.01
C GLY A 42 2.03 18.85 43.47
N ARG A 43 2.74 19.17 42.37
CA ARG A 43 4.19 18.97 42.28
C ARG A 43 4.79 19.84 41.18
N THR A 44 5.79 20.58 41.61
CA THR A 44 6.58 21.62 40.94
C THR A 44 7.36 21.11 39.72
N PRO A 45 7.41 21.84 38.59
CA PRO A 45 8.46 21.65 37.60
C PRO A 45 9.76 22.28 38.12
N LEU A 46 10.81 21.47 38.14
CA LEU A 46 12.17 21.87 38.48
C LEU A 46 12.63 22.94 37.47
N ARG A 47 12.75 24.18 37.95
CA ARG A 47 13.11 25.37 37.18
C ARG A 47 14.59 25.34 36.80
N ASP A 48 14.84 25.61 35.52
CA ASP A 48 16.13 25.84 34.88
C ASP A 48 16.94 26.92 35.60
N LYS A 49 18.22 26.64 35.85
CA LYS A 49 19.19 27.52 36.53
C LYS A 49 19.84 28.52 35.58
N LEU A 50 19.41 28.59 34.33
CA LEU A 50 19.84 29.59 33.37
C LEU A 50 18.60 30.39 32.95
N ASN A 51 18.63 31.69 33.23
CA ASN A 51 17.52 32.63 33.10
C ASN A 51 17.19 32.94 31.62
N ILE A 52 16.98 31.90 30.80
CA ILE A 52 16.92 31.96 29.33
C ILE A 52 15.49 32.22 28.83
N ASN A 53 14.47 31.96 29.65
CA ASN A 53 13.09 32.31 29.31
C ASN A 53 12.62 33.46 30.21
N PRO A 54 12.57 34.71 29.70
CA PRO A 54 11.82 35.77 30.37
C PRO A 54 10.35 35.33 30.44
N GLU A 55 9.85 35.24 31.66
CA GLU A 55 8.49 34.84 31.99
C GLU A 55 7.56 36.02 31.69
N GLU A 56 7.04 36.10 30.47
CA GLU A 56 5.96 37.03 30.15
C GLU A 56 4.95 36.39 29.21
N GLY A 57 3.71 36.25 29.68
CA GLY A 57 2.56 35.95 28.84
C GLY A 57 2.10 34.50 28.84
N MET A 58 1.39 34.10 29.90
CA MET A 58 0.33 33.10 29.79
C MET A 58 -0.65 33.51 28.67
N ALA A 59 -0.52 32.91 27.50
CA ALA A 59 -1.46 33.06 26.40
C ALA A 59 -1.75 31.68 25.80
N ASP A 60 -2.91 31.13 26.16
CA ASP A 60 -3.50 29.94 25.57
C ASP A 60 -3.89 30.22 24.10
N TYR A 61 -3.02 29.91 23.14
CA TYR A 61 -3.32 30.07 21.71
C TYR A 61 -2.77 28.93 20.85
N SER A 62 -3.67 28.01 20.50
CA SER A 62 -3.48 26.93 19.52
C SER A 62 -3.60 27.47 18.08
N ASP A 63 -2.65 28.29 17.62
CA ASP A 63 -2.49 28.64 16.20
C ASP A 63 -1.06 28.29 15.70
N PRO A 64 -0.89 27.28 14.82
CA PRO A 64 0.41 26.86 14.30
C PRO A 64 1.21 27.94 13.55
N SER A 65 0.56 29.02 13.12
CA SER A 65 1.23 30.15 12.45
C SER A 65 2.03 31.02 13.43
N TYR A 66 1.53 31.19 14.65
CA TYR A 66 2.17 32.02 15.69
C TYR A 66 3.43 31.37 16.28
N VAL A 67 3.41 30.05 16.49
CA VAL A 67 4.58 29.29 16.98
C VAL A 67 5.77 29.40 16.01
N LYS A 68 5.51 29.31 14.71
CA LYS A 68 6.56 29.49 13.68
C LYS A 68 7.12 30.91 13.66
N GLN A 69 6.29 31.90 13.96
CA GLN A 69 6.72 33.29 14.02
C GLN A 69 7.60 33.53 15.24
N MET A 70 7.24 32.98 16.41
CA MET A 70 8.04 33.06 17.63
C MET A 70 9.38 32.31 17.52
N GLU A 71 9.40 31.14 16.85
CA GLU A 71 10.65 30.41 16.53
C GLU A 71 11.55 31.19 15.57
N ARG A 72 10.95 31.95 14.64
CA ARG A 72 11.71 32.80 13.72
C ARG A 72 12.30 34.00 14.45
N GLU A 73 11.51 34.67 15.27
CA GLU A 73 11.95 35.82 16.07
C GLU A 73 13.04 35.43 17.07
N SER A 74 12.95 34.25 17.70
CA SER A 74 14.01 33.73 18.58
C SER A 74 15.30 33.35 17.82
N ARG A 75 15.20 32.78 16.62
CA ARG A 75 16.39 32.56 15.76
C ARG A 75 17.02 33.86 15.29
N GLU A 76 16.23 34.88 14.98
CA GLU A 76 16.73 36.21 14.60
C GLU A 76 17.39 36.91 15.79
N HIS A 77 16.85 36.79 17.00
CA HIS A 77 17.48 37.26 18.23
C HIS A 77 18.82 36.58 18.52
N LEU A 78 18.88 35.24 18.42
CA LEU A 78 20.13 34.49 18.57
C LEU A 78 21.15 34.88 17.51
N ARG A 79 20.71 35.08 16.27
CA ARG A 79 21.59 35.51 15.18
C ARG A 79 22.16 36.90 15.42
N LEU A 80 21.36 37.84 15.92
CA LEU A 80 21.85 39.18 16.32
C LEU A 80 22.83 39.09 17.48
N GLY A 81 22.56 38.25 18.49
CA GLY A 81 23.46 38.01 19.62
C GLY A 81 24.81 37.40 19.19
N LEU A 82 24.79 36.48 18.23
CA LEU A 82 26.00 35.87 17.68
C LEU A 82 26.74 36.79 16.70
N MET A 83 26.04 37.71 16.03
CA MET A 83 26.66 38.75 15.19
C MET A 83 27.25 39.92 15.98
N ALA A 84 26.79 40.13 17.22
CA ALA A 84 27.37 41.09 18.15
C ALA A 84 28.69 40.60 18.79
N LEU A 85 29.04 39.32 18.60
CA LEU A 85 30.36 38.82 18.99
C LEU A 85 31.42 39.40 18.04
N PRO A 86 32.48 40.04 18.57
CA PRO A 86 33.59 40.52 17.77
C PRO A 86 34.16 39.38 16.90
N ALA A 87 34.40 39.65 15.61
CA ALA A 87 34.97 38.66 14.72
C ALA A 87 36.29 38.11 15.30
N PRO A 88 36.48 36.78 15.32
CA PRO A 88 37.63 36.17 15.98
C PRO A 88 38.93 36.62 15.29
N LYS A 89 39.68 37.50 15.96
CA LYS A 89 41.05 37.85 15.56
C LYS A 89 41.98 36.84 16.20
N ASN A 90 42.44 35.88 15.38
CA ASN A 90 43.38 34.86 15.80
C ASN A 90 44.79 35.25 15.31
N ASP A 91 45.34 36.30 15.91
CA ASP A 91 46.75 36.67 15.74
C ASP A 91 47.47 36.40 17.06
N PHE A 92 47.87 35.15 17.26
CA PHE A 92 48.86 34.79 18.27
C PHE A 92 50.14 34.39 17.54
N GLU A 93 51.13 35.28 17.56
CA GLU A 93 52.50 34.92 17.23
C GLU A 93 53.03 34.06 18.39
N ILE A 94 53.04 32.74 18.19
CA ILE A 94 53.57 31.79 19.16
C ILE A 94 55.10 31.88 19.08
N VAL A 95 55.70 32.74 19.90
CA VAL A 95 57.13 32.66 20.17
C VAL A 95 57.34 31.52 21.16
N LEU A 96 57.78 30.36 20.66
CA LEU A 96 58.24 29.24 21.50
C LEU A 96 59.49 29.71 22.28
N PRO A 97 59.47 29.74 23.62
CA PRO A 97 60.69 29.78 24.40
C PRO A 97 61.39 28.42 24.26
N GLU A 98 62.70 28.40 23.99
CA GLU A 98 63.53 27.20 23.69
C GLU A 98 63.50 26.07 24.76
N ASN A 99 62.77 26.24 25.87
CA ASN A 99 62.66 25.25 26.94
C ASN A 99 61.32 24.52 27.00
N ALA A 100 60.37 24.81 26.10
CA ALA A 100 59.04 24.18 26.10
C ALA A 100 58.95 22.85 25.31
N GLU A 101 60.06 22.32 24.80
CA GLU A 101 60.09 20.98 24.20
C GLU A 101 60.07 19.86 25.25
N LYS A 102 60.47 20.14 26.51
CA LYS A 102 60.59 19.11 27.56
C LYS A 102 59.34 18.85 28.40
N GLU A 103 58.32 19.69 28.34
CA GLU A 103 57.05 19.46 29.09
C GLU A 103 55.92 18.94 28.21
N LEU A 104 56.11 18.85 26.89
CA LEU A 104 55.16 18.21 25.97
C LEU A 104 55.43 16.71 25.77
N GLU A 105 56.54 16.18 26.30
CA GLU A 105 56.89 14.75 26.24
C GLU A 105 56.40 13.93 27.45
N GLU A 106 55.75 14.55 28.45
CA GLU A 106 55.33 13.86 29.68
C GLU A 106 53.81 13.81 29.91
N HIS A 107 53.00 14.07 28.89
CA HIS A 107 51.67 13.46 28.87
C HIS A 107 51.84 12.08 28.25
N GLU A 108 52.08 11.07 29.11
CA GLU A 108 51.75 9.68 28.79
C GLU A 108 50.29 9.68 28.34
N VAL A 109 50.07 9.79 27.04
CA VAL A 109 48.84 9.36 26.40
C VAL A 109 48.85 7.87 26.68
N ASP A 110 47.96 7.43 27.59
CA ASP A 110 47.65 6.01 27.71
C ASP A 110 47.40 5.49 26.29
N GLU A 111 48.37 4.80 25.69
CA GLU A 111 48.22 4.02 24.47
C GLU A 111 47.34 2.77 24.75
N ALA A 112 46.39 2.89 25.68
CA ALA A 112 45.25 2.01 25.74
C ALA A 112 44.40 2.34 24.52
N PHE A 113 44.64 1.63 23.42
CA PHE A 113 43.81 1.54 22.23
C PHE A 113 42.32 1.82 22.58
N VAL A 114 41.88 3.06 22.35
CA VAL A 114 40.48 3.45 22.58
C VAL A 114 39.70 2.93 21.40
N GLU A 115 39.22 1.70 21.55
CA GLU A 115 38.33 1.02 20.60
C GLU A 115 37.17 1.99 20.27
N ASP A 116 36.91 2.23 18.98
CA ASP A 116 35.92 3.21 18.52
C ASP A 116 34.58 2.97 19.24
N SER A 117 33.89 4.03 19.68
CA SER A 117 32.63 3.88 20.40
C SER A 117 31.59 3.05 19.63
N ALA A 118 31.67 3.08 18.29
CA ALA A 118 30.89 2.25 17.39
C ALA A 118 31.21 0.75 17.50
N ASP A 119 32.47 0.38 17.72
CA ASP A 119 32.93 -1.01 17.85
C ASP A 119 32.57 -1.59 19.22
N ILE A 120 32.69 -0.80 20.29
CA ILE A 120 32.22 -1.17 21.64
C ILE A 120 30.70 -1.40 21.62
N ASP A 121 29.95 -0.50 20.97
CA ASP A 121 28.51 -0.62 20.81
C ASP A 121 28.14 -1.83 19.93
N ALA A 122 28.86 -2.07 18.84
CA ALA A 122 28.65 -3.23 17.96
C ALA A 122 28.92 -4.55 18.71
N ARG A 123 29.99 -4.62 19.51
CA ARG A 123 30.31 -5.81 20.33
C ARG A 123 29.27 -6.04 21.43
N LYS A 124 28.81 -4.98 22.08
CA LYS A 124 27.74 -5.04 23.09
C LYS A 124 26.38 -5.39 22.48
N GLN A 125 26.12 -4.95 21.25
CA GLN A 125 24.93 -5.35 20.47
C GLN A 125 25.02 -6.81 20.06
N ALA A 126 26.17 -7.25 19.53
CA ALA A 126 26.40 -8.65 19.15
C ALA A 126 26.30 -9.60 20.34
N LEU A 127 26.78 -9.20 21.53
CA LEU A 127 26.64 -10.00 22.75
C LEU A 127 25.17 -10.10 23.19
N ARG A 128 24.42 -8.98 23.17
CA ARG A 128 22.98 -8.97 23.45
C ARG A 128 22.18 -9.74 22.41
N GLU A 129 22.58 -9.71 21.14
CA GLU A 129 21.94 -10.50 20.07
C GLU A 129 22.24 -11.98 20.19
N ALA A 130 23.47 -12.35 20.53
CA ALA A 130 23.85 -13.72 20.80
C ALA A 130 23.12 -14.28 22.04
N GLU A 131 22.92 -13.46 23.08
CA GLU A 131 22.13 -13.81 24.26
C GLU A 131 20.64 -13.97 23.90
N ARG A 132 20.04 -12.99 23.23
CA ARG A 132 18.66 -13.09 22.73
C ARG A 132 18.46 -14.29 21.80
N ALA A 133 19.44 -14.61 20.95
CA ALA A 133 19.38 -15.78 20.06
C ALA A 133 19.47 -17.11 20.84
N LYS A 134 20.24 -17.15 21.94
CA LYS A 134 20.28 -18.31 22.86
C LYS A 134 18.97 -18.46 23.61
N GLU A 135 18.38 -17.36 24.07
CA GLU A 135 17.08 -17.34 24.72
C GLU A 135 15.98 -17.78 23.76
N LEU A 136 15.90 -17.20 22.56
CA LEU A 136 14.95 -17.59 21.51
C LEU A 136 14.99 -19.09 21.21
N LYS A 137 16.18 -19.70 21.14
CA LYS A 137 16.32 -21.16 20.93
C LYS A 137 15.76 -22.01 22.07
N ARG A 138 15.65 -21.46 23.28
CA ARG A 138 15.04 -22.11 24.45
C ARG A 138 13.54 -21.83 24.56
N MET A 139 13.04 -20.85 23.80
CA MET A 139 11.63 -20.48 23.80
C MET A 139 10.74 -21.45 23.03
N HIS A 140 9.44 -21.26 23.13
CA HIS A 140 8.47 -22.05 22.42
C HIS A 140 8.62 -21.91 20.90
N LYS A 141 8.36 -23.01 20.18
CA LYS A 141 8.48 -23.09 18.72
C LYS A 141 7.60 -22.07 17.99
N ALA A 142 6.46 -21.70 18.56
CA ALA A 142 5.56 -20.67 18.03
C ALA A 142 6.20 -19.26 18.07
N VAL A 143 6.94 -18.94 19.15
CA VAL A 143 7.72 -17.70 19.27
C VAL A 143 8.92 -17.73 18.33
N GLN A 144 9.67 -18.84 18.29
CA GLN A 144 10.82 -19.01 17.39
C GLN A 144 10.47 -18.80 15.91
N LYS A 145 9.30 -19.29 15.49
CA LYS A 145 8.81 -19.20 14.11
C LYS A 145 7.99 -17.93 13.82
N ASN A 146 7.80 -17.05 14.81
CA ASN A 146 6.94 -15.87 14.71
C ASN A 146 5.54 -16.18 14.15
N LEU A 147 4.96 -17.32 14.57
CA LEU A 147 3.62 -17.69 14.15
C LEU A 147 2.56 -16.86 14.90
N PRO A 148 1.37 -16.65 14.30
CA PRO A 148 0.25 -16.01 14.97
C PRO A 148 -0.09 -16.69 16.29
N ARG A 149 -0.10 -15.89 17.38
CA ARG A 149 -0.48 -16.33 18.72
C ARG A 149 -1.77 -15.61 19.14
N PRO A 150 -2.65 -16.26 19.92
CA PRO A 150 -3.85 -15.62 20.47
C PRO A 150 -3.47 -14.41 21.32
N SER A 151 -4.20 -13.30 21.21
CA SER A 151 -4.01 -12.12 22.06
C SER A 151 -4.70 -12.23 23.42
N GLU A 152 -5.67 -13.14 23.54
CA GLU A 152 -6.43 -13.43 24.75
C GLU A 152 -6.36 -14.94 25.00
N VAL A 153 -6.11 -15.33 26.26
CA VAL A 153 -6.05 -16.74 26.67
C VAL A 153 -7.41 -17.14 27.21
N ASN A 154 -7.96 -18.23 26.70
CA ASN A 154 -9.24 -18.76 27.17
C ASN A 154 -9.02 -19.88 28.19
N GLU A 155 -9.17 -19.58 29.48
CA GLU A 155 -9.05 -20.55 30.57
C GLU A 155 -10.27 -21.49 30.68
N THR A 156 -11.40 -21.15 30.04
CA THR A 156 -12.66 -21.93 30.12
C THR A 156 -12.63 -23.26 29.37
N ILE A 157 -11.50 -23.59 28.73
CA ILE A 157 -11.26 -24.88 28.06
C ILE A 157 -11.05 -26.02 29.07
N LEU A 158 -10.70 -25.69 30.31
CA LEU A 158 -10.42 -26.67 31.36
C LEU A 158 -11.73 -27.28 31.86
N ARG A 159 -11.76 -28.62 31.97
CA ARG A 159 -12.88 -29.30 32.61
C ARG A 159 -12.85 -29.05 34.11
N PRO A 160 -13.99 -28.76 34.75
CA PRO A 160 -14.03 -28.64 36.21
C PRO A 160 -13.58 -29.96 36.85
N LEU A 161 -12.77 -29.87 37.90
CA LEU A 161 -12.21 -31.06 38.58
C LEU A 161 -13.29 -31.90 39.30
N ASN A 162 -14.45 -31.28 39.60
CA ASN A 162 -15.54 -31.87 40.39
C ASN A 162 -16.69 -32.38 39.51
N VAL A 163 -16.38 -33.07 38.40
CA VAL A 163 -17.41 -33.68 37.54
C VAL A 163 -17.71 -35.09 38.08
N GLU A 164 -18.99 -35.41 38.30
CA GLU A 164 -19.47 -36.78 38.51
C GLU A 164 -19.99 -37.32 37.17
N PRO A 165 -19.48 -38.45 36.62
CA PRO A 165 -18.42 -39.33 37.13
C PRO A 165 -17.01 -38.72 37.06
N PRO A 166 -16.07 -39.16 37.94
CA PRO A 166 -14.71 -38.64 37.94
C PRO A 166 -14.01 -38.89 36.60
N LEU A 167 -13.18 -37.92 36.19
CA LEU A 167 -12.45 -38.00 34.93
C LEU A 167 -11.58 -39.26 34.88
N THR A 168 -11.54 -39.90 33.71
CA THR A 168 -10.62 -41.03 33.45
C THR A 168 -9.17 -40.56 33.56
N ASP A 169 -8.22 -41.45 33.87
CA ASP A 169 -6.81 -41.07 33.99
C ASP A 169 -6.24 -40.46 32.70
N LEU A 170 -6.69 -40.94 31.53
CA LEU A 170 -6.40 -40.31 30.24
C LEU A 170 -6.91 -38.86 30.19
N GLN A 171 -8.15 -38.63 30.61
CA GLN A 171 -8.74 -37.29 30.63
C GLN A 171 -8.04 -36.36 31.63
N LYS A 172 -7.60 -36.88 32.79
CA LYS A 172 -6.77 -36.11 33.74
C LYS A 172 -5.44 -35.71 33.11
N SER A 173 -4.79 -36.61 32.38
CA SER A 173 -3.54 -36.29 31.68
C SER A 173 -3.74 -35.22 30.61
N GLU A 174 -4.84 -35.26 29.86
CA GLU A 174 -5.21 -34.20 28.91
C GLU A 174 -5.39 -32.83 29.60
N GLU A 175 -6.03 -32.79 30.77
CA GLU A 175 -6.20 -31.53 31.51
C GLU A 175 -4.87 -30.99 32.03
N LEU A 176 -3.93 -31.85 32.45
CA LEU A 176 -2.59 -31.42 32.84
C LEU A 176 -1.84 -30.78 31.66
N ILE A 177 -1.90 -31.41 30.48
CA ILE A 177 -1.30 -30.85 29.26
C ILE A 177 -1.91 -29.49 28.90
N LYS A 178 -3.23 -29.33 29.04
CA LYS A 178 -3.91 -28.04 28.78
C LYS A 178 -3.48 -26.96 29.78
N LYS A 179 -3.31 -27.29 31.07
CA LYS A 179 -2.84 -26.34 32.08
C LYS A 179 -1.43 -25.86 31.78
N GLU A 180 -0.52 -26.76 31.41
CA GLU A 180 0.82 -26.38 30.97
C GLU A 180 0.78 -25.49 29.73
N MET A 181 -0.06 -25.83 28.74
CA MET A 181 -0.25 -25.01 27.54
C MET A 181 -0.76 -23.59 27.87
N ILE A 182 -1.70 -23.45 28.81
CA ILE A 182 -2.20 -22.14 29.25
C ILE A 182 -1.07 -21.33 29.92
N THR A 183 -0.29 -21.97 30.80
CA THR A 183 0.87 -21.34 31.46
C THR A 183 1.91 -20.87 30.43
N MET A 184 2.19 -21.69 29.42
CA MET A 184 3.06 -21.33 28.29
C MET A 184 2.54 -20.12 27.51
N LEU A 185 1.22 -20.03 27.27
CA LEU A 185 0.62 -18.92 26.55
C LEU A 185 0.68 -17.61 27.35
N HIS A 186 0.43 -17.65 28.66
CA HIS A 186 0.59 -16.48 29.54
C HIS A 186 2.04 -15.99 29.59
N PHE A 187 3.00 -16.91 29.65
CA PHE A 187 4.43 -16.58 29.58
C PHE A 187 4.80 -15.94 28.24
N ASP A 188 4.33 -16.51 27.12
CA ASP A 188 4.58 -15.97 25.78
C ASP A 188 3.95 -14.60 25.57
N LEU A 189 2.75 -14.36 26.09
CA LEU A 189 2.07 -13.08 25.96
C LEU A 189 2.72 -11.97 26.79
N LEU A 190 3.23 -12.30 27.98
CA LEU A 190 3.93 -11.35 28.85
C LEU A 190 5.29 -10.95 28.28
N HIS A 191 6.06 -11.91 27.77
CA HIS A 191 7.44 -11.68 27.31
C HIS A 191 7.57 -11.42 25.80
N HIS A 192 6.66 -11.97 24.98
CA HIS A 192 6.74 -11.95 23.52
C HIS A 192 5.36 -11.73 22.88
N PRO A 193 4.72 -10.58 23.14
CA PRO A 193 3.38 -10.34 22.64
C PRO A 193 3.34 -10.32 21.10
N PHE A 194 2.37 -11.01 20.53
CA PHE A 194 2.13 -11.03 19.09
C PHE A 194 1.29 -9.81 18.68
N GLY A 195 1.86 -8.86 17.94
CA GLY A 195 1.15 -7.63 17.53
C GLY A 195 2.01 -6.38 17.40
N GLU A 196 3.22 -6.36 17.96
CA GLU A 196 4.22 -5.33 17.68
C GLU A 196 4.87 -5.56 16.31
N GLN A 197 4.11 -5.32 15.24
CA GLN A 197 4.74 -4.88 14.01
C GLN A 197 5.31 -3.48 14.27
N PRO A 198 6.60 -3.18 13.99
CA PRO A 198 7.20 -1.87 14.13
C PRO A 198 6.71 -0.91 13.02
N SER A 199 5.41 -0.87 12.78
CA SER A 199 4.76 -0.04 11.78
C SER A 199 4.17 1.21 12.42
N GLY A 200 5.02 2.06 13.00
CA GLY A 200 4.89 3.52 13.10
C GLY A 200 3.54 4.17 13.48
N LYS A 201 2.56 3.43 13.98
CA LYS A 201 1.26 3.93 14.39
C LYS A 201 1.04 3.50 15.83
N LYS A 202 1.26 4.47 16.73
CA LYS A 202 0.69 4.52 18.07
C LYS A 202 -0.85 4.56 17.96
N GLY A 203 -1.44 3.51 17.43
CA GLY A 203 -2.87 3.23 17.53
C GLY A 203 -3.02 2.23 18.64
N LYS A 204 -3.40 2.68 19.84
CA LYS A 204 -3.94 1.81 20.88
C LYS A 204 -5.11 1.04 20.25
N GLY A 205 -4.88 -0.21 19.86
CA GLY A 205 -5.96 -1.16 19.68
C GLY A 205 -6.65 -1.34 21.03
N PRO A 206 -7.99 -1.46 21.08
CA PRO A 206 -8.70 -1.70 22.33
C PRO A 206 -8.28 -3.08 22.84
N GLY A 207 -7.52 -3.13 23.95
CA GLY A 207 -7.20 -4.37 24.67
C GLY A 207 -5.75 -4.53 25.16
N PHE A 208 -4.76 -3.88 24.54
CA PHE A 208 -3.37 -4.35 24.66
C PHE A 208 -2.58 -3.86 25.90
N GLY A 209 -3.10 -2.91 26.67
CA GLY A 209 -2.43 -2.42 27.88
C GLY A 209 -2.95 -2.99 29.21
N SER A 210 -4.04 -3.76 29.18
CA SER A 210 -4.79 -4.12 30.40
C SER A 210 -4.49 -5.53 30.92
N ASN A 211 -3.98 -6.43 30.07
CA ASN A 211 -3.96 -7.87 30.36
C ASN A 211 -2.62 -8.36 30.95
N ASN A 212 -1.57 -7.53 30.98
CA ASN A 212 -0.29 -7.91 31.60
C ASN A 212 -0.45 -8.22 33.09
N ALA A 213 -1.34 -7.51 33.80
CA ALA A 213 -1.63 -7.76 35.21
C ALA A 213 -2.28 -9.13 35.42
N GLU A 214 -3.17 -9.54 34.53
CA GLU A 214 -3.84 -10.85 34.57
C GLU A 214 -2.84 -11.99 34.31
N HIS A 215 -1.97 -11.82 33.32
CA HIS A 215 -0.93 -12.81 33.01
C HIS A 215 0.11 -12.94 34.14
N MET A 216 0.49 -11.83 34.78
CA MET A 216 1.37 -11.88 35.95
C MET A 216 0.70 -12.58 37.13
N ALA A 217 -0.56 -12.27 37.44
CA ALA A 217 -1.30 -12.93 38.51
C ALA A 217 -1.46 -14.45 38.28
N TYR A 218 -1.69 -14.87 37.04
CA TYR A 218 -1.76 -16.29 36.70
C TYR A 218 -0.41 -16.99 36.87
N LEU A 219 0.69 -16.36 36.43
CA LEU A 219 2.05 -16.91 36.54
C LEU A 219 2.58 -16.91 37.98
N GLU A 220 2.09 -16.03 38.85
CA GLU A 220 2.37 -16.10 40.29
C GLU A 220 1.73 -17.33 40.94
N GLN A 221 0.53 -17.72 40.50
CA GLN A 221 -0.15 -18.93 41.00
C GLN A 221 0.36 -20.21 40.33
N ASN A 222 0.76 -20.13 39.06
CA ASN A 222 1.27 -21.23 38.25
C ASN A 222 2.63 -20.85 37.64
N PRO A 223 3.74 -21.05 38.38
CA PRO A 223 5.07 -20.67 37.91
C PRO A 223 5.48 -21.43 36.66
N TYR A 224 6.00 -20.69 35.67
CA TYR A 224 6.58 -21.30 34.48
C TYR A 224 7.93 -21.96 34.79
N GLU A 225 8.02 -23.27 34.59
CA GLU A 225 9.25 -24.03 34.77
C GLU A 225 10.16 -23.90 33.53
N LYS A 226 11.44 -23.54 33.75
CA LYS A 226 12.43 -23.41 32.68
C LYS A 226 13.25 -24.70 32.57
N PHE A 227 13.11 -25.40 31.45
CA PHE A 227 13.87 -26.61 31.17
C PHE A 227 15.21 -26.33 30.49
N SER A 228 16.19 -27.20 30.76
CA SER A 228 17.48 -27.15 30.08
C SER A 228 17.37 -27.60 28.62
N LYS A 229 18.33 -27.16 27.79
CA LYS A 229 18.36 -27.57 26.37
C LYS A 229 18.55 -29.08 26.21
N GLU A 230 19.23 -29.73 27.16
CA GLU A 230 19.48 -31.17 27.13
C GLU A 230 18.21 -31.96 27.45
N GLU A 231 17.42 -31.52 28.42
CA GLU A 231 16.11 -32.11 28.75
C GLU A 231 15.13 -31.95 27.60
N LEU A 232 15.06 -30.77 26.98
CA LEU A 232 14.21 -30.53 25.81
C LEU A 232 14.59 -31.44 24.63
N LYS A 233 15.88 -31.69 24.42
CA LYS A 233 16.35 -32.60 23.38
C LYS A 233 15.98 -34.05 23.70
N LYS A 234 16.21 -34.51 24.93
CA LYS A 234 15.79 -35.85 25.37
C LYS A 234 14.29 -36.06 25.23
N ALA A 235 13.48 -35.07 25.63
CA ALA A 235 12.03 -35.12 25.47
C ALA A 235 11.61 -35.17 23.98
N GLN A 236 12.28 -34.41 23.11
CA GLN A 236 12.04 -34.45 21.68
C GLN A 236 12.38 -35.83 21.07
N ASP A 237 13.48 -36.45 21.51
CA ASP A 237 13.88 -37.78 21.06
C ASP A 237 12.88 -38.86 21.53
N LEU A 238 12.36 -38.74 22.76
CA LEU A 238 11.30 -39.63 23.27
C LEU A 238 9.99 -39.48 22.48
N LEU A 239 9.55 -38.24 22.24
CA LEU A 239 8.36 -37.98 21.42
C LEU A 239 8.52 -38.53 20.00
N ALA A 240 9.70 -38.44 19.41
CA ALA A 240 9.96 -39.02 18.09
C ALA A 240 9.83 -40.55 18.09
N GLN A 241 10.29 -41.23 19.14
CA GLN A 241 10.12 -42.67 19.29
C GLN A 241 8.64 -43.06 19.46
N GLU A 242 7.91 -42.34 20.31
CA GLU A 242 6.48 -42.57 20.52
C GLU A 242 5.67 -42.32 19.24
N MET A 243 5.99 -41.27 18.49
CA MET A 243 5.36 -40.98 17.20
C MET A 243 5.54 -42.12 16.20
N GLU A 244 6.72 -42.75 16.16
CA GLU A 244 6.98 -43.89 15.28
C GLU A 244 6.19 -45.14 15.71
N VAL A 245 6.07 -45.39 17.02
CA VAL A 245 5.21 -46.47 17.55
C VAL A 245 3.74 -46.24 17.17
N VAL A 246 3.24 -45.00 17.31
CA VAL A 246 1.86 -44.66 16.92
C VAL A 246 1.66 -44.79 15.41
N LYS A 247 2.64 -44.34 14.61
CA LYS A 247 2.62 -44.44 13.15
C LYS A 247 2.48 -45.89 12.70
N GLN A 248 3.29 -46.79 13.29
CA GLN A 248 3.22 -48.22 13.01
C GLN A 248 1.93 -48.86 13.55
N GLY A 249 1.53 -48.54 14.78
CA GLY A 249 0.35 -49.12 15.44
C GLY A 249 -0.98 -48.74 14.79
N MET A 250 -1.08 -47.55 14.21
CA MET A 250 -2.27 -47.07 13.49
C MET A 250 -2.23 -47.34 11.99
N GLY A 251 -1.14 -47.93 11.48
CA GLY A 251 -0.96 -48.20 10.04
C GLY A 251 -0.94 -46.93 9.18
N HIS A 252 -0.63 -45.78 9.78
CA HIS A 252 -0.45 -44.54 9.04
C HIS A 252 0.93 -44.61 8.37
N GLY A 253 0.98 -44.78 7.05
CA GLY A 253 2.22 -44.66 6.29
C GLY A 253 2.76 -43.23 6.32
N GLU A 254 3.34 -42.76 5.23
CA GLU A 254 3.59 -41.32 5.08
C GLU A 254 2.27 -40.61 4.73
N LEU A 255 1.75 -39.84 5.69
CA LEU A 255 0.60 -38.98 5.46
C LEU A 255 1.01 -37.85 4.52
N SER A 256 0.47 -37.86 3.30
CA SER A 256 0.60 -36.73 2.38
C SER A 256 0.04 -35.45 3.00
N SER A 257 0.64 -34.31 2.65
CA SER A 257 0.11 -32.99 3.01
C SER A 257 -1.33 -32.78 2.55
N GLU A 258 -1.74 -33.43 1.45
CA GLU A 258 -3.11 -33.36 0.94
C GLU A 258 -4.11 -34.05 1.87
N ALA A 259 -3.77 -35.24 2.37
CA ALA A 259 -4.58 -35.96 3.33
C ALA A 259 -4.72 -35.18 4.65
N TYR A 260 -3.63 -34.53 5.10
CA TYR A 260 -3.68 -33.64 6.26
C TYR A 260 -4.61 -32.45 6.03
N ASN A 261 -4.49 -31.75 4.90
CA ASN A 261 -5.34 -30.61 4.57
C ASN A 261 -6.83 -31.00 4.52
N GLN A 262 -7.15 -32.14 3.93
CA GLN A 262 -8.53 -32.63 3.89
C GLN A 262 -9.09 -32.85 5.29
N VAL A 263 -8.39 -33.61 6.15
CA VAL A 263 -8.83 -33.88 7.52
C VAL A 263 -8.91 -32.59 8.34
N TRP A 264 -7.97 -31.66 8.13
CA TRP A 264 -7.97 -30.36 8.76
C TRP A 264 -9.22 -29.55 8.41
N GLU A 265 -9.54 -29.41 7.12
CA GLU A 265 -10.72 -28.68 6.65
C GLU A 265 -12.02 -29.33 7.16
N GLU A 266 -12.09 -30.67 7.15
CA GLU A 266 -13.24 -31.40 7.70
C GLU A 266 -13.40 -31.13 9.21
N CYS A 267 -12.32 -31.20 9.99
CA CYS A 267 -12.36 -30.90 11.42
C CYS A 267 -12.72 -29.43 11.69
N TYR A 268 -12.13 -28.51 10.92
CA TYR A 268 -12.36 -27.07 11.07
C TYR A 268 -13.79 -26.68 10.69
N SER A 269 -14.36 -27.30 9.65
CA SER A 269 -15.77 -27.09 9.25
C SER A 269 -16.77 -27.47 10.35
N GLN A 270 -16.39 -28.40 11.22
CA GLN A 270 -17.21 -28.83 12.36
C GLN A 270 -17.08 -27.91 13.57
N VAL A 271 -16.13 -26.97 13.59
CA VAL A 271 -15.97 -26.02 14.69
C VAL A 271 -16.97 -24.87 14.54
N LEU A 272 -17.83 -24.72 15.53
CA LEU A 272 -18.90 -23.72 15.53
C LEU A 272 -18.81 -22.85 16.79
N TYR A 273 -18.80 -21.53 16.62
CA TYR A 273 -18.84 -20.60 17.75
C TYR A 273 -20.28 -20.35 18.20
N LEU A 274 -20.61 -20.61 19.47
CA LEU A 274 -21.92 -20.33 20.04
C LEU A 274 -21.92 -18.95 20.72
N PRO A 275 -22.63 -17.95 20.17
CA PRO A 275 -22.61 -16.60 20.73
C PRO A 275 -23.20 -16.53 22.15
N GLY A 276 -24.27 -17.28 22.44
CA GLY A 276 -24.91 -17.28 23.76
C GLY A 276 -24.06 -17.83 24.90
N GLN A 277 -23.07 -18.68 24.60
CA GLN A 277 -22.15 -19.28 25.59
C GLN A 277 -20.71 -18.77 25.46
N SER A 278 -20.45 -17.89 24.48
CA SER A 278 -19.11 -17.41 24.11
C SER A 278 -18.06 -18.54 23.99
N ARG A 279 -18.48 -19.69 23.43
CA ARG A 279 -17.66 -20.91 23.39
C ARG A 279 -17.72 -21.58 22.02
N TYR A 280 -16.60 -22.17 21.61
CA TYR A 280 -16.55 -23.06 20.45
C TYR A 280 -16.99 -24.47 20.81
N THR A 281 -17.90 -25.03 20.01
CA THR A 281 -18.39 -26.40 20.14
C THR A 281 -18.34 -27.11 18.79
N ARG A 282 -18.54 -28.43 18.80
CA ARG A 282 -18.69 -29.20 17.56
C ARG A 282 -20.10 -28.99 17.01
N ALA A 283 -20.22 -28.76 15.71
CA ALA A 283 -21.50 -28.54 15.04
C ALA A 283 -22.51 -29.66 15.35
N ASN A 284 -22.05 -30.91 15.46
CA ASN A 284 -22.89 -32.08 15.80
C ASN A 284 -23.55 -32.01 17.18
N LEU A 285 -22.93 -31.33 18.15
CA LEU A 285 -23.44 -31.17 19.52
C LEU A 285 -24.35 -29.95 19.68
N ALA A 286 -24.34 -29.03 18.72
CA ALA A 286 -25.14 -27.81 18.76
C ALA A 286 -26.57 -28.02 18.24
N SER A 287 -27.55 -27.41 18.92
CA SER A 287 -28.95 -27.42 18.46
C SER A 287 -29.11 -26.69 17.13
N LYS A 288 -30.18 -26.99 16.38
CA LYS A 288 -30.52 -26.25 15.15
C LYS A 288 -30.63 -24.74 15.40
N LYS A 289 -31.16 -24.34 16.56
CA LYS A 289 -31.26 -22.93 16.96
C LYS A 289 -29.89 -22.29 17.13
N ASP A 290 -29.01 -22.93 17.89
CA ASP A 290 -27.65 -22.44 18.16
C ASP A 290 -26.80 -22.35 16.87
N ARG A 291 -27.02 -23.27 15.93
CA ARG A 291 -26.42 -23.21 14.59
C ARG A 291 -26.86 -21.98 13.80
N ILE A 292 -28.15 -21.64 13.85
CA ILE A 292 -28.67 -20.43 13.20
C ILE A 292 -28.05 -19.18 13.82
N GLU A 293 -28.07 -19.07 15.15
CA GLU A 293 -27.49 -17.91 15.87
C GLU A 293 -25.99 -17.72 15.57
N SER A 294 -25.23 -18.83 15.50
CA SER A 294 -23.83 -18.80 15.11
C SER A 294 -23.61 -18.28 13.69
N LEU A 295 -24.40 -18.78 12.73
CA LEU A 295 -24.32 -18.35 11.33
C LEU A 295 -24.74 -16.90 11.16
N GLU A 296 -25.76 -16.43 11.87
CA GLU A 296 -26.17 -15.02 11.93
C GLU A 296 -25.04 -14.13 12.44
N LYS A 297 -24.38 -14.53 13.53
CA LYS A 297 -23.22 -13.79 14.06
C LYS A 297 -22.07 -13.75 13.07
N ARG A 298 -21.77 -14.86 12.40
CA ARG A 298 -20.72 -14.93 11.36
C ARG A 298 -21.07 -14.04 10.17
N LEU A 299 -22.33 -14.02 9.75
CA LEU A 299 -22.82 -13.14 8.69
C LEU A 299 -22.63 -11.67 9.09
N GLU A 300 -22.97 -11.30 10.32
CA GLU A 300 -22.82 -9.92 10.79
C GLU A 300 -21.35 -9.48 10.88
N ILE A 301 -20.46 -10.37 11.34
CA ILE A 301 -19.01 -10.15 11.31
C ILE A 301 -18.54 -9.93 9.86
N ASN A 302 -18.98 -10.77 8.93
CA ASN A 302 -18.65 -10.64 7.51
C ASN A 302 -19.19 -9.33 6.90
N ARG A 303 -20.37 -8.86 7.30
CA ARG A 303 -20.88 -7.53 6.91
C ARG A 303 -20.00 -6.40 7.42
N GLY A 304 -19.50 -6.51 8.65
CA GLY A 304 -18.53 -5.58 9.22
C GLY A 304 -17.21 -5.55 8.45
N HIS A 305 -16.66 -6.73 8.13
CA HIS A 305 -15.48 -6.85 7.28
C HIS A 305 -15.72 -6.28 5.89
N MET A 306 -16.82 -6.64 5.23
CA MET A 306 -17.19 -6.12 3.92
C MET A 306 -17.29 -4.59 3.93
N THR A 307 -17.91 -3.99 4.95
CA THR A 307 -18.01 -2.54 5.07
C THR A 307 -16.64 -1.88 5.25
N THR A 308 -15.77 -2.49 6.05
CA THR A 308 -14.44 -1.95 6.33
C THR A 308 -13.52 -2.08 5.12
N GLU A 309 -13.49 -3.25 4.50
CA GLU A 309 -12.71 -3.53 3.30
C GLU A 309 -13.23 -2.74 2.09
N ALA A 310 -14.55 -2.62 1.90
CA ALA A 310 -15.10 -1.78 0.84
C ALA A 310 -14.70 -0.29 1.03
N LYS A 311 -14.68 0.22 2.26
CA LYS A 311 -14.17 1.57 2.55
C LYS A 311 -12.66 1.70 2.26
N ARG A 312 -11.86 0.68 2.55
CA ARG A 312 -10.42 0.66 2.23
C ARG A 312 -10.20 0.59 0.71
N ALA A 313 -10.87 -0.33 0.03
CA ALA A 313 -10.87 -0.47 -1.42
C ALA A 313 -11.28 0.84 -2.10
N ALA A 314 -12.40 1.45 -1.72
CA ALA A 314 -12.84 2.73 -2.29
C ALA A 314 -11.82 3.86 -2.09
N LYS A 315 -11.10 3.89 -0.96
CA LYS A 315 -10.01 4.86 -0.74
C LYS A 315 -8.81 4.57 -1.64
N MET A 316 -8.43 3.31 -1.77
CA MET A 316 -7.35 2.88 -2.67
C MET A 316 -7.69 3.16 -4.13
N GLU A 317 -8.90 2.82 -4.57
CA GLU A 317 -9.42 3.10 -5.91
C GLU A 317 -9.44 4.60 -6.20
N LYS A 318 -9.92 5.45 -5.28
CA LYS A 318 -9.85 6.91 -5.45
C LYS A 318 -8.42 7.40 -5.63
N LYS A 319 -7.48 6.87 -4.82
CA LYS A 319 -6.05 7.21 -4.94
C LYS A 319 -5.47 6.75 -6.28
N LEU A 320 -5.75 5.50 -6.68
CA LEU A 320 -5.33 4.94 -7.96
C LEU A 320 -5.94 5.71 -9.13
N LYS A 321 -7.20 6.12 -9.04
CA LYS A 321 -7.87 6.92 -10.08
C LYS A 321 -7.21 8.29 -10.26
N ILE A 322 -6.76 8.93 -9.17
CA ILE A 322 -6.02 10.21 -9.25
C ILE A 322 -4.64 9.98 -9.87
N LEU A 323 -3.90 8.96 -9.43
CA LEU A 323 -2.52 8.71 -9.89
C LEU A 323 -2.46 8.15 -11.31
N LEU A 324 -3.34 7.21 -11.65
CA LEU A 324 -3.33 6.45 -12.90
C LEU A 324 -4.35 6.96 -13.91
N GLY A 325 -5.35 7.75 -13.52
CA GLY A 325 -6.40 8.20 -14.42
C GLY A 325 -5.86 9.01 -15.61
N GLY A 326 -4.92 9.92 -15.37
CA GLY A 326 -4.26 10.67 -16.44
C GLY A 326 -3.44 9.77 -17.36
N TYR A 327 -2.71 8.79 -16.79
CA TYR A 327 -1.96 7.81 -17.58
C TYR A 327 -2.88 6.91 -18.40
N GLN A 328 -4.02 6.49 -17.86
CA GLN A 328 -5.04 5.72 -18.59
C GLN A 328 -5.62 6.54 -19.75
N SER A 329 -5.97 7.81 -19.53
CA SER A 329 -6.45 8.69 -20.62
C SER A 329 -5.41 8.87 -21.72
N ARG A 330 -4.13 9.06 -21.36
CA ARG A 330 -3.04 9.13 -22.33
C ARG A 330 -2.87 7.81 -23.09
N ALA A 331 -2.91 6.67 -22.40
CA ALA A 331 -2.81 5.35 -23.01
C ALA A 331 -3.96 5.11 -24.01
N MET A 332 -5.20 5.42 -23.63
CA MET A 332 -6.36 5.33 -24.52
C MET A 332 -6.21 6.24 -25.75
N GLY A 333 -5.69 7.46 -25.57
CA GLY A 333 -5.42 8.37 -26.66
C GLY A 333 -4.36 7.84 -27.64
N LEU A 334 -3.26 7.30 -27.11
CA LEU A 334 -2.20 6.69 -27.92
C LEU A 334 -2.67 5.44 -28.67
N ILE A 335 -3.49 4.59 -28.02
CA ILE A 335 -4.10 3.42 -28.66
C ILE A 335 -4.99 3.86 -29.82
N LYS A 336 -5.81 4.90 -29.62
CA LYS A 336 -6.64 5.45 -30.70
C LYS A 336 -5.80 5.97 -31.86
N GLN A 337 -4.79 6.79 -31.57
CA GLN A 337 -3.88 7.31 -32.61
C GLN A 337 -3.18 6.20 -33.38
N LEU A 338 -2.74 5.14 -32.69
CA LEU A 338 -2.13 3.98 -33.31
C LEU A 338 -3.10 3.29 -34.28
N ASN A 339 -4.34 3.08 -33.88
CA ASN A 339 -5.36 2.48 -34.74
C ASN A 339 -5.68 3.38 -35.95
N ASP A 340 -5.86 4.69 -35.74
CA ASP A 340 -6.12 5.64 -36.82
C ASP A 340 -4.95 5.68 -37.84
N LEU A 341 -3.70 5.51 -37.38
CA LEU A 341 -2.53 5.40 -38.24
C LEU A 341 -2.49 4.07 -39.01
N TRP A 342 -2.90 2.96 -38.39
CA TRP A 342 -3.03 1.68 -39.08
C TRP A 342 -4.02 1.76 -40.24
N ASP A 343 -5.20 2.35 -40.01
CA ASP A 343 -6.20 2.55 -41.06
C ASP A 343 -5.66 3.42 -42.21
N GLN A 344 -4.90 4.47 -41.88
CA GLN A 344 -4.24 5.33 -42.89
C GLN A 344 -3.17 4.58 -43.69
N ILE A 345 -2.38 3.73 -43.03
CA ILE A 345 -1.37 2.90 -43.71
C ILE A 345 -2.03 1.93 -44.68
N GLU A 346 -3.14 1.31 -44.29
CA GLU A 346 -3.88 0.41 -45.17
C GLU A 346 -4.46 1.15 -46.39
N GLN A 347 -5.06 2.32 -46.19
CA GLN A 347 -5.56 3.16 -47.28
C GLN A 347 -4.43 3.61 -48.22
N ALA A 348 -3.32 4.10 -47.68
CA ALA A 348 -2.18 4.54 -48.48
C ALA A 348 -1.54 3.38 -49.27
N HIS A 349 -1.47 2.18 -48.69
CA HIS A 349 -1.02 0.99 -49.42
C HIS A 349 -1.98 0.61 -50.54
N LEU A 350 -3.30 0.68 -50.30
CA LEU A 350 -4.30 0.43 -51.33
C LEU A 350 -4.18 1.45 -52.47
N GLU A 351 -4.07 2.74 -52.16
CA GLU A 351 -3.86 3.81 -53.13
C GLU A 351 -2.56 3.65 -53.92
N LEU A 352 -1.46 3.28 -53.25
CA LEU A 352 -0.19 3.03 -53.92
C LEU A 352 -0.33 1.91 -54.96
N ARG A 353 -0.98 0.80 -54.59
CA ARG A 353 -1.21 -0.33 -55.51
C ARG A 353 -2.12 0.03 -56.67
N THR A 354 -3.19 0.80 -56.42
CA THR A 354 -4.08 1.23 -57.48
C THR A 354 -3.38 2.20 -58.43
N PHE A 355 -2.59 3.15 -57.93
CA PHE A 355 -1.83 4.07 -58.78
C PHE A 355 -0.67 3.39 -59.52
N GLU A 356 -0.02 2.37 -58.94
CA GLU A 356 0.97 1.55 -59.65
C GLU A 356 0.35 0.87 -60.88
N GLU A 357 -0.82 0.26 -60.73
CA GLU A 357 -1.55 -0.35 -61.85
C GLU A 357 -2.07 0.71 -62.83
N LEU A 358 -2.67 1.79 -62.33
CA LEU A 358 -3.19 2.87 -63.17
C LEU A 358 -2.08 3.52 -64.01
N LYS A 359 -0.88 3.69 -63.43
CA LYS A 359 0.30 4.16 -64.16
C LYS A 359 0.67 3.21 -65.29
N LYS A 360 0.72 1.90 -65.06
CA LYS A 360 1.00 0.92 -66.13
C LYS A 360 -0.03 1.01 -67.26
N HIS A 361 -1.31 1.18 -66.91
CA HIS A 361 -2.37 1.37 -67.89
C HIS A 361 -2.21 2.66 -68.70
N GLU A 362 -1.92 3.78 -68.04
CA GLU A 362 -1.69 5.07 -68.72
C GLU A 362 -0.43 5.04 -69.59
N ASP A 363 0.67 4.48 -69.10
CA ASP A 363 1.93 4.32 -69.84
C ASP A 363 1.73 3.50 -71.12
N ALA A 364 0.81 2.52 -71.12
CA ALA A 364 0.44 1.75 -72.32
C ALA A 364 -0.57 2.49 -73.22
N ALA A 365 -1.47 3.28 -72.65
CA ALA A 365 -2.53 3.98 -73.36
C ALA A 365 -2.06 5.27 -74.06
N ILE A 366 -1.07 5.97 -73.51
CA ILE A 366 -0.55 7.23 -74.06
C ILE A 366 0.07 7.02 -75.46
N PRO A 367 0.99 6.05 -75.69
CA PRO A 367 1.58 5.85 -77.01
C PRO A 367 0.54 5.49 -78.08
N ARG A 368 -0.46 4.66 -77.74
CA ARG A 368 -1.55 4.29 -78.65
C ARG A 368 -2.39 5.50 -79.05
N ARG A 369 -2.75 6.36 -78.08
CA ARG A 369 -3.49 7.60 -78.35
C ARG A 369 -2.68 8.55 -79.25
N LEU A 370 -1.39 8.69 -78.99
CA LEU A 370 -0.51 9.52 -79.82
C LEU A 370 -0.39 8.99 -81.25
N GLU A 371 -0.29 7.67 -81.43
CA GLU A 371 -0.18 7.06 -82.76
C GLU A 371 -1.47 7.23 -83.57
N CYS A 372 -2.63 6.96 -82.97
CA CYS A 372 -3.92 7.22 -83.61
C CYS A 372 -4.07 8.68 -84.06
N LEU A 373 -3.67 9.64 -83.21
CA LEU A 373 -3.72 11.06 -83.56
C LEU A 373 -2.74 11.42 -84.69
N LYS A 374 -1.54 10.81 -84.74
CA LYS A 374 -0.60 11.01 -85.85
C LYS A 374 -1.17 10.49 -87.16
N GLU A 375 -1.75 9.29 -87.16
CA GLU A 375 -2.38 8.72 -88.35
C GLU A 375 -3.56 9.57 -88.85
N ASP A 376 -4.38 10.11 -87.93
CA ASP A 376 -5.48 11.02 -88.27
C ASP A 376 -4.94 12.32 -88.87
N VAL A 377 -3.91 12.93 -88.27
CA VAL A 377 -3.28 14.16 -88.77
C VAL A 377 -2.64 13.92 -90.14
N GLN A 378 -1.96 12.80 -90.34
CA GLN A 378 -1.36 12.45 -91.63
C GLN A 378 -2.42 12.32 -92.72
N ARG A 379 -3.54 11.64 -92.44
CA ARG A 379 -4.68 11.56 -93.39
C ARG A 379 -5.26 12.93 -93.73
N GLN A 380 -5.37 13.83 -92.75
CA GLN A 380 -5.82 15.20 -93.02
C GLN A 380 -4.82 15.99 -93.86
N GLN A 381 -3.53 15.81 -93.61
CA GLN A 381 -2.47 16.48 -94.36
C GLN A 381 -2.40 16.00 -95.82
N GLU A 382 -2.57 14.71 -96.07
CA GLU A 382 -2.68 14.15 -97.42
C GLU A 382 -3.90 14.73 -98.16
N ARG A 383 -5.05 14.78 -97.50
CA ARG A 383 -6.28 15.36 -98.06
C ARG A 383 -6.16 16.85 -98.34
N GLU A 384 -5.52 17.61 -97.44
CA GLU A 384 -5.23 19.03 -97.65
C GLU A 384 -4.34 19.23 -98.88
N LYS A 385 -3.28 18.43 -99.01
CA LYS A 385 -2.35 18.48 -100.15
C LYS A 385 -3.06 18.20 -101.48
N GLU A 386 -3.94 17.20 -101.52
CA GLU A 386 -4.76 16.92 -102.71
C GLU A 386 -5.69 18.09 -103.07
N LEU A 387 -6.35 18.69 -102.08
CA LEU A 387 -7.25 19.83 -102.29
C LEU A 387 -6.50 21.07 -102.77
N GLN A 388 -5.31 21.34 -102.22
CA GLN A 388 -4.44 22.43 -102.67
C GLN A 388 -3.96 22.22 -104.11
N GLN A 389 -3.59 20.99 -104.49
CA GLN A 389 -3.24 20.67 -105.89
C GLN A 389 -4.41 20.92 -106.84
N ARG A 390 -5.61 20.43 -106.53
CA ARG A 390 -6.80 20.69 -107.36
C ARG A 390 -7.10 22.18 -107.49
N PHE A 391 -6.92 22.95 -106.43
CA PHE A 391 -7.09 24.40 -106.48
C PHE A 391 -6.06 25.06 -107.40
N ALA A 392 -4.79 24.64 -107.33
CA ALA A 392 -3.75 25.12 -108.22
C ALA A 392 -4.05 24.79 -109.69
N ASP A 393 -4.53 23.57 -109.98
CA ASP A 393 -4.96 23.17 -111.32
C ASP A 393 -6.12 24.04 -111.83
N PHE A 394 -7.14 24.28 -111.00
CA PHE A 394 -8.26 25.16 -111.37
C PHE A 394 -7.85 26.62 -111.60
N MET A 395 -6.86 27.12 -110.86
CA MET A 395 -6.31 28.46 -111.09
C MET A 395 -5.57 28.53 -112.42
N LEU A 396 -4.79 27.50 -112.76
CA LEU A 396 -4.14 27.38 -114.06
C LEU A 396 -5.18 27.34 -115.20
N ASP A 397 -6.22 26.52 -115.07
CA ASP A 397 -7.31 26.45 -116.04
C ASP A 397 -7.97 27.82 -116.22
N LYS A 398 -8.29 28.51 -115.13
CA LYS A 398 -8.86 29.87 -115.17
C LYS A 398 -7.95 30.85 -115.92
N GLU A 399 -6.65 30.85 -115.66
CA GLU A 399 -5.68 31.69 -116.37
C GLU A 399 -5.63 31.33 -117.87
N THR A 400 -5.62 30.04 -118.22
CA THR A 400 -5.64 29.63 -119.64
C THR A 400 -6.93 30.01 -120.35
N PHE A 401 -8.08 29.96 -119.66
CA PHE A 401 -9.36 30.43 -120.21
C PHE A 401 -9.36 31.95 -120.41
N GLN A 402 -8.87 32.73 -119.45
CA GLN A 402 -8.72 34.18 -119.56
C GLN A 402 -7.71 34.62 -120.63
N ALA A 403 -6.75 33.76 -120.99
CA ALA A 403 -5.80 34.02 -122.06
C ALA A 403 -6.34 33.65 -123.45
N LYS A 404 -7.33 32.74 -123.54
CA LYS A 404 -7.89 32.23 -124.80
C LYS A 404 -9.16 32.96 -125.26
N TYR A 405 -9.89 33.58 -124.35
CA TYR A 405 -11.13 34.33 -124.58
C TYR A 405 -11.01 35.71 -123.96
#